data_AF-A0A1Q3D9D7-F1
#
_entry.id   AF-A0A1Q3D9D7-F1
#
_cell.length_a   1.000
_cell.length_b   1.000
_cell.length_c   1.000
_cell.angle_alpha   90.00
_cell.angle_beta   90.00
_cell.angle_gamma   90.00
#
_symmetry.space_group_name_H-M   'P 1'
#
loop_
_entity.id
_entity.type
_entity.pdbx_description
1 polymer ?
#
loop_
_entity_poly.entity_id
_entity_poly.type
_entity_poly.pdbx_seq_one_letter_code
_entity_poly.pdbx_strand_id
1 'polypeptide(L)'
;SIDFKGSDFKALAYEYMQNGSLEDCFHQSTESADQLQVMSLRLIQRLHIAIEVASAIQYLHCLCQTPIVHGEVKPSNILLDQDMVAHVSDSGLAKFLYEIPLSNSSQNLITSSGIRGTVGLLQKYGMGSKPSIPGDVYSFGMLLLEMIRKRPTDAMFRDGVTLHNL
;
A
#
# COMPACT_ATOMS: atom_id res chain seq x y z
N SER A 1 -7.94 -31.07 -11.50
CA SER A 1 -7.23 -30.87 -12.77
C SER A 1 -5.75 -30.97 -12.49
N ILE A 2 -4.99 -31.69 -13.31
CA ILE A 2 -3.54 -31.91 -13.15
C ILE A 2 -2.82 -31.06 -14.20
N ASP A 3 -1.76 -30.38 -13.81
CA ASP A 3 -0.96 -29.60 -14.76
C ASP A 3 -0.20 -30.53 -15.74
N PHE A 4 0.48 -29.94 -16.72
CA PHE A 4 1.28 -30.68 -17.71
C PHE A 4 2.47 -31.46 -17.11
N LYS A 5 2.73 -31.32 -15.79
CA LYS A 5 3.74 -32.05 -15.02
C LYS A 5 3.14 -33.07 -14.05
N GLY A 6 1.82 -33.30 -14.09
CA GLY A 6 1.12 -34.24 -13.21
C GLY A 6 0.97 -33.75 -11.76
N SER A 7 1.20 -32.46 -11.50
CA SER A 7 0.97 -31.84 -10.19
C SER A 7 -0.46 -31.34 -10.06
N ASP A 8 -1.02 -31.40 -8.85
CA ASP A 8 -2.35 -30.85 -8.58
C ASP A 8 -2.38 -29.34 -8.88
N PHE A 9 -3.28 -28.94 -9.78
CA PHE A 9 -3.53 -27.54 -10.05
C PHE A 9 -4.21 -26.88 -8.84
N LYS A 10 -3.54 -25.87 -8.28
CA LYS A 10 -4.08 -25.04 -7.19
C LYS A 10 -4.39 -23.66 -7.73
N ALA A 11 -5.58 -23.16 -7.44
CA ALA A 11 -6.00 -21.81 -7.78
C ALA A 11 -6.74 -21.18 -6.61
N LEU A 12 -6.70 -19.85 -6.55
CA LEU A 12 -7.49 -19.04 -5.63
C LEU A 12 -8.52 -18.28 -6.47
N ALA A 13 -9.78 -18.40 -6.10
CA ALA A 13 -10.88 -17.67 -6.72
C ALA A 13 -11.32 -16.56 -5.76
N TYR A 14 -11.26 -15.33 -6.23
CA TYR A 14 -11.67 -14.14 -5.50
C TYR A 14 -12.88 -13.49 -6.17
N GLU A 15 -13.57 -12.65 -5.41
CA GLU A 15 -14.56 -11.74 -5.99
C GLU A 15 -13.88 -10.77 -6.98
N TYR A 16 -14.60 -10.47 -8.07
CA TYR A 16 -14.09 -9.58 -9.11
C TYR A 16 -14.37 -8.11 -8.76
N MET A 17 -13.30 -7.32 -8.73
CA MET A 17 -13.33 -5.89 -8.39
C MET A 17 -13.51 -5.06 -9.67
N GLN A 18 -14.74 -4.57 -9.88
CA GLN A 18 -15.18 -3.99 -11.15
C GLN A 18 -14.46 -2.70 -11.53
N ASN A 19 -14.06 -1.90 -10.54
CA ASN A 19 -13.39 -0.63 -10.75
C ASN A 19 -11.86 -0.77 -10.77
N GLY A 20 -11.35 -2.01 -10.81
CA GLY A 20 -9.92 -2.29 -10.89
C GLY A 20 -9.17 -1.88 -9.63
N SER A 21 -7.90 -1.51 -9.80
CA SER A 21 -7.06 -1.03 -8.71
C SER A 21 -7.08 0.49 -8.57
N LEU A 22 -6.65 0.97 -7.41
CA LEU A 22 -6.44 2.40 -7.18
C LEU A 22 -5.36 2.98 -8.11
N GLU A 23 -4.39 2.17 -8.53
CA GLU A 23 -3.39 2.53 -9.55
C GLU A 23 -4.05 2.84 -10.91
N ASP A 24 -4.98 1.98 -11.35
CA ASP A 24 -5.72 2.16 -12.61
C ASP A 24 -6.50 3.48 -12.61
N CYS A 25 -7.11 3.82 -11.48
CA CYS A 25 -7.83 5.07 -11.28
C CYS A 25 -6.93 6.31 -11.43
N PHE A 26 -5.63 6.21 -11.10
CA PHE A 26 -4.69 7.31 -11.28
C PHE A 26 -4.20 7.46 -12.73
N HIS A 27 -4.06 6.36 -13.47
CA HIS A 27 -3.53 6.36 -14.85
C HIS A 27 -4.54 6.78 -15.91
N GLN A 28 -5.83 6.50 -15.72
CA GLN A 28 -6.92 6.88 -16.65
C GLN A 28 -7.16 8.40 -16.76
N SER A 29 -6.50 9.21 -15.94
CA SER A 29 -6.59 10.69 -16.03
C SER A 29 -5.72 11.31 -17.13
N THR A 30 -4.98 10.52 -17.92
CA THR A 30 -4.03 11.05 -18.93
C THR A 30 -4.42 10.89 -20.38
N GLU A 31 -5.29 9.94 -20.72
CA GLU A 31 -5.53 9.57 -22.11
C GLU A 31 -7.01 9.72 -22.45
N SER A 32 -7.30 10.58 -23.42
CA SER A 32 -8.60 10.87 -24.04
C SER A 32 -9.57 11.77 -23.26
N ALA A 33 -9.74 12.99 -23.77
CA ALA A 33 -10.66 14.01 -23.26
C ALA A 33 -12.12 13.81 -23.70
N ASP A 34 -12.46 12.75 -24.45
CA ASP A 34 -13.72 12.67 -25.20
C ASP A 34 -14.57 11.41 -24.96
N GLN A 35 -14.27 10.57 -23.97
CA GLN A 35 -15.17 9.47 -23.58
C GLN A 35 -15.38 9.43 -22.07
N LEU A 36 -16.62 9.75 -21.67
CA LEU A 36 -17.30 9.57 -20.38
C LEU A 36 -16.49 9.07 -19.16
N GLN A 37 -16.54 9.89 -18.10
CA GLN A 37 -16.18 9.57 -16.70
C GLN A 37 -14.73 9.16 -16.44
N VAL A 38 -13.83 10.13 -16.62
CA VAL A 38 -12.52 10.13 -15.96
C VAL A 38 -12.74 10.08 -14.45
N MET A 39 -12.40 8.95 -13.81
CA MET A 39 -12.40 8.73 -12.36
C MET A 39 -11.30 9.56 -11.67
N SER A 40 -11.34 10.87 -11.83
CA SER A 40 -10.67 11.78 -10.90
C SER A 40 -11.36 11.62 -9.55
N LEU A 41 -10.84 10.72 -8.71
CA LEU A 41 -11.35 10.52 -7.36
C LEU A 41 -11.35 11.87 -6.64
N ARG A 42 -12.55 12.35 -6.30
CA ARG A 42 -12.72 13.56 -5.49
C ARG A 42 -12.03 13.33 -4.15
N LEU A 43 -11.57 14.43 -3.53
CA LEU A 43 -10.89 14.35 -2.24
C LEU A 43 -11.66 13.53 -1.20
N ILE A 44 -12.99 13.70 -1.14
CA ILE A 44 -13.85 12.94 -0.23
C ILE A 44 -13.78 11.43 -0.45
N GLN A 45 -13.69 11.00 -1.71
CA GLN A 45 -13.62 9.58 -2.05
C GLN A 45 -12.26 8.99 -1.74
N ARG A 46 -11.18 9.76 -1.96
CA ARG A 46 -9.83 9.38 -1.52
C ARG A 46 -9.76 9.23 0.01
N LEU A 47 -10.48 10.09 0.74
CA LEU A 47 -10.57 9.98 2.20
C LEU A 47 -11.32 8.72 2.64
N HIS A 48 -12.44 8.37 1.99
CA HIS A 48 -13.15 7.11 2.27
C HIS A 48 -12.26 5.89 2.01
N ILE A 49 -11.61 5.84 0.85
CA ILE A 49 -10.65 4.78 0.48
C ILE A 49 -9.53 4.69 1.53
N ALA A 50 -8.97 5.82 1.97
CA ALA A 50 -7.94 5.83 3.00
C ALA A 50 -8.42 5.25 4.34
N ILE A 51 -9.65 5.55 4.75
CA ILE A 51 -10.26 5.03 5.98
C ILE A 51 -10.47 3.51 5.87
N GLU A 52 -10.98 3.04 4.74
CA GLU A 52 -11.22 1.62 4.47
C GLU A 52 -9.91 0.81 4.48
N VAL A 53 -8.87 1.31 3.82
CA VAL A 53 -7.53 0.69 3.83
C VAL A 53 -6.94 0.70 5.24
N ALA A 54 -7.04 1.82 5.98
CA ALA A 54 -6.58 1.89 7.36
C ALA A 54 -7.30 0.87 8.26
N SER A 55 -8.60 0.71 8.08
CA SER A 55 -9.43 -0.24 8.83
C SER A 55 -9.02 -1.68 8.54
N ALA A 56 -8.75 -2.01 7.27
CA ALA A 56 -8.26 -3.33 6.88
C ALA A 56 -6.87 -3.63 7.47
N ILE A 57 -5.94 -2.67 7.41
CA ILE A 57 -4.60 -2.83 8.01
C ILE A 57 -4.70 -2.98 9.53
N GLN A 58 -5.53 -2.18 10.20
CA GLN A 58 -5.79 -2.31 11.63
C GLN A 58 -6.35 -3.68 11.99
N TYR A 59 -7.26 -4.20 11.18
CA TYR A 59 -7.83 -5.54 11.38
C TYR A 59 -6.75 -6.62 11.33
N LEU A 60 -5.86 -6.57 10.33
CA LEU A 60 -4.75 -7.51 10.19
C LEU A 60 -3.77 -7.43 11.38
N HIS A 61 -3.45 -6.22 11.84
CA HIS A 61 -2.43 -6.01 12.89
C HIS A 61 -2.94 -6.29 14.30
N CYS A 62 -4.18 -5.90 14.60
CA CYS A 62 -4.66 -5.78 15.98
C CYS A 62 -5.86 -6.67 16.32
N LEU A 63 -6.65 -7.08 15.31
CA LEU A 63 -7.94 -7.74 15.54
C LEU A 63 -7.93 -9.22 15.18
N CYS A 64 -6.93 -9.67 14.42
CA CYS A 64 -6.68 -11.08 14.17
C CYS A 64 -6.07 -11.76 15.41
N GLN A 65 -6.45 -13.02 15.65
CA GLN A 65 -5.91 -13.82 16.77
C GLN A 65 -4.37 -13.88 16.75
N THR A 66 -3.80 -13.98 15.55
CA THR A 66 -2.37 -13.81 15.31
C THR A 66 -2.20 -12.61 14.40
N PRO A 67 -1.40 -11.60 14.80
CA PRO A 67 -1.14 -10.44 13.95
C PRO A 67 -0.61 -10.86 12.57
N ILE A 68 -1.19 -10.29 11.53
CA ILE A 68 -0.82 -10.54 10.14
C ILE A 68 -0.17 -9.28 9.60
N VAL A 69 1.04 -9.39 9.07
CA VAL A 69 1.65 -8.32 8.29
C VAL A 69 1.24 -8.50 6.84
N HIS A 70 0.71 -7.46 6.20
CA HIS A 70 0.38 -7.46 4.78
C HIS A 70 1.65 -7.50 3.92
N GLY A 71 2.62 -6.65 4.23
CA GLY A 71 3.96 -6.61 3.62
C GLY A 71 4.04 -5.77 2.35
N GLU A 72 2.92 -5.48 1.69
CA GLU A 72 2.91 -4.76 0.41
C GLU A 72 1.70 -3.84 0.22
N VAL A 73 1.58 -2.79 1.06
CA VAL A 73 0.51 -1.79 0.89
C VAL A 73 0.90 -0.78 -0.19
N LYS A 74 0.24 -0.82 -1.36
CA LYS A 74 0.49 0.07 -2.51
C LYS A 74 -0.76 0.18 -3.40
N PRO A 75 -0.88 1.19 -4.30
CA PRO A 75 -2.10 1.41 -5.08
C PRO A 75 -2.58 0.20 -5.90
N SER A 76 -1.67 -0.59 -6.50
CA SER A 76 -2.04 -1.79 -7.27
C SER A 76 -2.73 -2.86 -6.43
N ASN A 77 -2.51 -2.86 -5.12
CA ASN A 77 -3.05 -3.83 -4.18
C ASN A 77 -4.28 -3.30 -3.43
N ILE A 78 -4.75 -2.10 -3.79
CA ILE A 78 -6.02 -1.56 -3.31
C ILE A 78 -7.01 -1.71 -4.45
N LEU A 79 -7.91 -2.68 -4.34
CA LEU A 79 -8.92 -2.94 -5.35
C LEU A 79 -10.23 -2.25 -4.98
N LEU A 80 -11.00 -1.87 -6.00
CA LEU A 80 -12.24 -1.11 -5.84
C LEU A 80 -13.41 -1.92 -6.37
N ASP A 81 -14.39 -2.17 -5.50
CA ASP A 81 -15.63 -2.84 -5.90
C ASP A 81 -16.58 -1.89 -6.63
N GLN A 82 -17.77 -2.38 -6.99
CA GLN A 82 -18.79 -1.62 -7.72
C GLN A 82 -19.18 -0.29 -7.06
N ASP A 83 -19.22 -0.25 -5.73
CA ASP A 83 -19.63 0.91 -4.94
C ASP A 83 -18.45 1.81 -4.56
N MET A 84 -17.26 1.54 -5.13
CA MET A 84 -16.00 2.24 -4.88
C MET A 84 -15.48 2.08 -3.45
N VAL A 85 -15.87 0.98 -2.79
CA VAL A 85 -15.30 0.58 -1.51
C VAL A 85 -13.94 -0.05 -1.77
N ALA A 86 -12.96 0.27 -0.93
CA ALA A 86 -11.60 -0.22 -1.05
C ALA A 86 -11.38 -1.55 -0.32
N HIS A 87 -10.79 -2.50 -1.05
CA HIS A 87 -10.42 -3.82 -0.57
C HIS A 87 -8.90 -3.99 -0.69
N VAL A 88 -8.24 -4.35 0.41
CA VAL A 88 -6.80 -4.62 0.43
C VAL A 88 -6.57 -6.05 -0.06
N SER A 89 -5.96 -6.20 -1.24
CA SER A 89 -5.68 -7.52 -1.84
C SER A 89 -4.29 -8.04 -1.47
N ASP A 90 -4.20 -9.33 -1.20
CA ASP A 90 -2.94 -10.01 -0.88
C ASP A 90 -2.06 -10.20 -2.13
N SER A 91 -0.79 -9.78 -2.03
CA SER A 91 0.25 -10.01 -3.06
C SER A 91 0.98 -11.34 -2.90
N GLY A 92 0.62 -12.16 -1.90
CA GLY A 92 1.33 -13.37 -1.52
C GLY A 92 2.53 -13.11 -0.60
N LEU A 93 2.67 -11.88 -0.09
CA LEU A 93 3.70 -11.49 0.89
C LEU A 93 3.18 -11.44 2.33
N ALA A 94 1.89 -11.66 2.54
CA ALA A 94 1.29 -11.66 3.86
C ALA A 94 1.92 -12.73 4.77
N LYS A 95 2.24 -12.35 6.00
CA LYS A 95 2.89 -13.25 6.98
C LYS A 95 2.23 -13.16 8.34
N PHE A 96 1.89 -14.32 8.89
CA PHE A 96 1.53 -14.45 10.29
C PHE A 96 2.76 -14.20 11.16
N LEU A 97 2.64 -13.28 12.12
CA LEU A 97 3.59 -13.14 13.21
C LEU A 97 3.24 -14.17 14.28
N TYR A 98 3.55 -15.45 14.04
CA TYR A 98 3.58 -16.42 15.12
C TYR A 98 4.50 -15.88 16.21
N GLU A 99 3.97 -15.79 17.45
CA GLU A 99 4.60 -15.19 18.63
C GLU A 99 6.13 -15.28 18.61
N ILE A 100 6.76 -14.28 18.02
CA ILE A 100 8.07 -13.85 18.51
C ILE A 100 7.68 -13.23 19.84
N PRO A 101 8.14 -13.77 20.99
CA PRO A 101 7.76 -13.22 22.27
C PRO A 101 7.99 -11.71 22.22
N LEU A 102 7.05 -10.93 22.77
CA LEU A 102 7.25 -9.52 23.06
C LEU A 102 8.36 -9.35 24.12
N SER A 103 9.53 -9.95 23.92
CA SER A 103 10.76 -9.53 24.54
C SER A 103 11.22 -8.29 23.81
N ASN A 104 10.76 -7.13 24.30
CA ASN A 104 11.55 -5.90 24.38
C ASN A 104 12.51 -5.65 23.19
N SER A 105 11.99 -5.46 21.98
CA SER A 105 12.79 -4.88 20.89
C SER A 105 12.72 -3.34 20.88
N SER A 106 12.65 -2.74 22.07
CA SER A 106 12.96 -1.34 22.33
C SER A 106 14.46 -1.13 22.64
N GLN A 107 15.32 -2.13 22.37
CA GLN A 107 16.76 -2.00 22.55
C GLN A 107 17.52 -2.55 21.34
N ASN A 108 18.41 -1.71 20.83
CA ASN A 108 19.41 -1.91 19.78
C ASN A 108 18.93 -1.72 18.33
N LEU A 109 19.11 -0.49 17.82
CA LEU A 109 20.13 -0.18 16.80
C LEU A 109 20.14 1.35 16.52
N ILE A 110 20.53 2.14 17.53
CA ILE A 110 21.24 3.39 17.26
C ILE A 110 22.71 2.98 17.08
N THR A 111 23.05 2.39 15.95
CA THR A 111 24.45 2.31 15.54
C THR A 111 24.79 3.63 14.88
N SER A 112 25.48 4.46 15.66
CA SER A 112 26.15 5.66 15.20
C SER A 112 27.12 5.34 14.06
N SER A 113 26.79 5.77 12.84
CA SER A 113 27.76 6.24 11.84
C SER A 113 27.05 6.84 10.63
N GLY A 114 27.20 8.16 10.49
CA GLY A 114 26.92 8.86 9.24
C GLY A 114 25.51 9.40 9.12
N ILE A 115 25.41 10.73 9.02
CA ILE A 115 24.22 11.50 8.69
C ILE A 115 23.53 10.87 7.46
N ARG A 116 22.45 10.12 7.70
CA ARG A 116 21.50 9.66 6.68
C ARG A 116 20.12 10.00 7.21
N GLY A 117 19.57 11.11 6.69
CA GLY A 117 18.24 11.60 7.06
C GLY A 117 17.11 10.64 6.69
N THR A 118 15.89 11.17 6.55
CA THR A 118 14.63 10.46 6.22
C THR A 118 14.80 9.33 5.20
N VAL A 119 15.68 9.49 4.20
CA VAL A 119 16.07 8.49 3.20
C VAL A 119 16.51 7.13 3.78
N GLY A 120 17.19 7.11 4.94
CA GLY A 120 17.57 5.87 5.62
C GLY A 120 16.39 5.13 6.24
N LEU A 121 15.34 5.85 6.66
CA LEU A 121 14.06 5.26 7.09
C LEU A 121 13.27 4.73 5.90
N LEU A 122 13.27 5.43 4.76
CA LEU A 122 12.65 4.93 3.52
C LEU A 122 13.30 3.61 3.09
N GLN A 123 14.63 3.50 3.18
CA GLN A 123 15.35 2.31 2.74
C GLN A 123 15.17 1.10 3.66
N LYS A 124 15.01 1.30 4.98
CA LYS A 124 14.83 0.19 5.92
C LYS A 124 13.45 -0.46 5.88
N TYR A 125 12.47 0.19 5.24
CA TYR A 125 11.09 -0.30 5.11
C TYR A 125 10.59 -0.43 3.67
N GLY A 126 11.26 0.21 2.69
CA GLY A 126 10.77 0.33 1.31
C GLY A 126 11.43 -0.58 0.27
N MET A 127 12.57 -1.23 0.55
CA MET A 127 13.27 -2.05 -0.45
C MET A 127 14.02 -3.23 0.20
N GLY A 128 13.42 -4.42 0.21
CA GLY A 128 14.08 -5.67 0.63
C GLY A 128 14.11 -5.97 2.14
N SER A 129 13.41 -5.18 2.97
CA SER A 129 13.24 -5.45 4.39
C SER A 129 12.21 -6.55 4.64
N LYS A 130 12.37 -7.34 5.71
CA LYS A 130 11.37 -8.34 6.11
C LYS A 130 10.01 -7.66 6.34
N PRO A 131 8.89 -8.26 5.91
CA PRO A 131 7.55 -7.76 6.24
C PRO A 131 7.44 -7.52 7.75
N SER A 132 7.00 -6.32 8.13
CA SER A 132 6.78 -5.94 9.53
C SER A 132 5.60 -4.97 9.67
N ILE A 133 4.97 -4.93 10.84
CA ILE A 133 3.88 -3.98 11.17
C ILE A 133 4.30 -2.52 10.91
N PRO A 134 5.48 -2.03 11.36
CA PRO A 134 5.92 -0.68 11.04
C PRO A 134 6.14 -0.45 9.53
N GLY A 135 6.50 -1.50 8.80
CA GLY A 135 6.61 -1.47 7.34
C GLY A 135 5.27 -1.20 6.67
N ASP A 136 4.21 -1.89 7.09
CA ASP A 136 2.84 -1.67 6.59
C ASP A 136 2.35 -0.25 6.90
N VAL A 137 2.61 0.25 8.12
CA VAL A 137 2.23 1.64 8.50
C VAL A 137 2.96 2.67 7.66
N TYR A 138 4.25 2.45 7.39
CA TYR A 138 5.04 3.31 6.53
C TYR A 138 4.52 3.29 5.08
N SER A 139 4.25 2.11 4.53
CA SER A 139 3.70 1.93 3.18
C SER A 139 2.31 2.55 3.04
N PHE A 140 1.47 2.46 4.07
CA PHE A 140 0.20 3.19 4.14
C PHE A 140 0.41 4.70 4.10
N GLY A 141 1.41 5.24 4.81
CA GLY A 141 1.77 6.65 4.72
C GLY A 141 2.18 7.07 3.30
N MET A 142 2.91 6.22 2.58
CA MET A 142 3.26 6.47 1.18
C MET A 142 2.03 6.46 0.27
N LEU A 143 1.11 5.52 0.48
CA LEU A 143 -0.19 5.46 -0.21
C LEU A 143 -1.01 6.74 0.00
N LEU A 144 -1.07 7.26 1.24
CA LEU A 144 -1.73 8.54 1.54
C LEU A 144 -1.10 9.70 0.78
N LEU A 145 0.23 9.78 0.73
CA LEU A 145 0.94 10.82 -0.02
C LEU A 145 0.63 10.74 -1.51
N GLU A 146 0.52 9.54 -2.07
CA GLU A 146 0.15 9.35 -3.47
C GLU A 146 -1.31 9.75 -3.73
N MET A 147 -2.22 9.44 -2.81
CA MET A 147 -3.61 9.90 -2.87
C MET A 147 -3.76 11.42 -2.72
N ILE A 148 -2.85 12.12 -2.05
CA ILE A 148 -2.93 13.58 -1.89
C ILE A 148 -2.20 14.30 -3.03
N ARG A 149 -1.15 13.69 -3.59
CA ARG A 149 -0.39 14.27 -4.69
C ARG A 149 -1.24 14.33 -5.96
N LYS A 150 -1.38 15.53 -6.51
CA LYS A 150 -1.39 15.65 -7.98
C LYS A 150 0.04 15.37 -8.46
N ARG A 151 0.16 14.71 -9.62
CA ARG A 151 1.36 14.03 -10.12
C ARG A 151 2.68 14.79 -9.86
N PRO A 152 3.84 14.11 -9.72
CA PRO A 152 5.15 14.76 -9.61
C PRO A 152 5.49 15.74 -10.77
N THR A 153 4.74 15.68 -11.87
CA THR A 153 4.82 16.57 -13.04
C THR A 153 3.93 17.81 -12.97
N ASP A 154 3.11 17.96 -11.91
CA ASP A 154 2.23 19.11 -11.72
C ASP A 154 3.06 20.37 -11.44
N ALA A 155 2.56 21.51 -11.93
CA ALA A 155 3.29 22.78 -11.99
C ALA A 155 3.81 23.25 -10.62
N MET A 156 3.16 22.83 -9.53
CA MET A 156 3.58 23.15 -8.15
C MET A 156 4.97 22.62 -7.76
N PHE A 157 5.51 21.62 -8.47
CA PHE A 157 6.85 21.07 -8.24
C PHE A 157 7.90 21.61 -9.23
N ARG A 158 7.52 22.48 -10.18
CA ARG A 158 8.45 23.08 -11.16
C ARG A 158 9.37 24.13 -10.52
N ASP A 159 9.00 24.67 -9.37
CA ASP A 159 9.74 25.74 -8.69
C ASP A 159 10.72 25.22 -7.61
N GLY A 160 11.06 23.93 -7.66
CA GLY A 160 12.14 23.38 -6.82
C GLY A 160 11.79 23.16 -5.34
N VAL A 161 10.50 23.20 -4.98
CA VAL A 161 10.07 22.88 -3.61
C VAL A 161 10.11 21.37 -3.40
N THR A 162 11.19 20.92 -2.77
CA THR A 162 11.32 19.53 -2.28
C THR A 162 10.67 19.40 -0.90
N LEU A 163 10.25 18.18 -0.56
CA LEU A 163 9.66 17.78 0.73
C LEU A 163 10.47 18.17 1.98
N HIS A 164 11.70 18.63 1.78
CA HIS A 164 12.59 19.14 2.81
C HIS A 164 12.21 20.57 3.28
N ASN A 165 11.33 21.27 2.54
CA ASN A 165 10.97 22.67 2.80
C ASN A 165 9.46 22.87 3.03
N LEU A 166 8.77 21.87 3.58
CA LEU A 166 7.46 22.04 4.21
C LEU A 166 7.65 22.26 5.72
#